data_AF-A0A2H6IDU1-F1
#
_entry.id   AF-A0A2H6IDU1-F1
#
_cell.length_a   1.000
_cell.length_b   1.000
_cell.length_c   1.000
_cell.angle_alpha   90.00
_cell.angle_beta   90.00
_cell.angle_gamma   90.00
#
_symmetry.space_group_name_H-M   'P 1'
#
loop_
_entity.id
_entity.type
_entity.pdbx_description
1 polymer ?
#
loop_
_entity_poly.entity_id
_entity_poly.type
_entity_poly.pdbx_seq_one_letter_code
_entity_poly.pdbx_strand_id
1 'polypeptide(L)'
;MLSIFGVGEAPISITSGPDEKGFIDLCVRKAGRVTGVLHGLEENARVGIRGPYGNGYPVETMEGGNLLIVAGGLGIAPLRSLIRYVLYRRERFGEVGIGYGARDPESVLFYGELQNLLARTDIKCMLSVDSVPESSRWQGQVGRVTQLLDKITMPLEGTSVAVCGPPVFYKFVLDKLLKLGYSKGSIYMSLERRMECGLGKCGHCVVGHKYTCIDGPIFTYWDAINLPEIF
;
A
#
# COMPACT_ATOMS: atom_id res chain seq x y z
N MET A 1 2.56 14.83 -5.75
CA MET A 1 1.34 15.33 -6.41
C MET A 1 1.59 15.35 -7.91
N LEU A 2 0.64 14.82 -8.69
CA LEU A 2 0.69 14.73 -10.15
C LEU A 2 -0.30 15.71 -10.77
N SER A 3 0.21 16.58 -11.63
CA SER A 3 -0.51 17.67 -12.29
C SER A 3 -0.67 17.41 -13.79
N ILE A 4 -1.88 17.62 -14.29
CA ILE A 4 -2.16 17.75 -15.72
C ILE A 4 -2.45 19.23 -16.00
N PHE A 5 -1.62 19.85 -16.85
CA PHE A 5 -1.70 21.27 -17.17
C PHE A 5 -3.09 21.65 -17.70
N GLY A 6 -3.70 22.70 -17.13
CA GLY A 6 -5.05 23.15 -17.49
C GLY A 6 -6.19 22.26 -16.97
N VAL A 7 -5.90 21.17 -16.27
CA VAL A 7 -6.93 20.23 -15.77
C VAL A 7 -6.98 20.19 -14.24
N GLY A 8 -5.83 20.07 -13.57
CA GLY A 8 -5.74 20.00 -12.12
C GLY A 8 -4.67 19.04 -11.63
N GLU A 9 -4.73 18.69 -10.35
CA GLU A 9 -3.72 17.90 -9.66
C GLU A 9 -4.35 16.83 -8.75
N ALA A 10 -3.64 15.72 -8.53
CA ALA A 10 -4.04 14.67 -7.60
C ALA A 10 -2.84 14.14 -6.78
N PRO A 11 -3.05 13.76 -5.50
CA PRO A 11 -2.07 12.97 -4.76
C PRO A 11 -2.01 11.56 -5.34
N ILE A 12 -0.81 11.11 -5.71
CA ILE A 12 -0.55 9.77 -6.24
C ILE A 12 0.70 9.24 -5.54
N SER A 13 0.62 8.02 -5.02
CA SER A 13 1.75 7.36 -4.37
C SER A 13 2.82 6.96 -5.38
N ILE A 14 4.08 7.01 -4.95
CA ILE A 14 5.21 6.48 -5.70
C ILE A 14 5.22 4.96 -5.52
N THR A 15 5.34 4.22 -6.63
CA THR A 15 5.31 2.75 -6.64
C THR A 15 6.63 2.11 -7.01
N SER A 16 7.61 2.90 -7.46
CA SER A 16 9.00 2.47 -7.64
C SER A 16 9.73 2.40 -6.29
N GLY A 17 10.75 1.56 -6.21
CA GLY A 17 11.64 1.51 -5.05
C GLY A 17 12.54 2.75 -4.98
N PRO A 18 13.02 3.15 -3.79
CA PRO A 18 13.87 4.33 -3.62
C PRO A 18 15.27 4.17 -4.25
N ASP A 19 15.70 2.94 -4.53
CA ASP A 19 16.98 2.64 -5.19
C ASP A 19 16.90 2.69 -6.72
N GLU A 20 15.71 2.79 -7.30
CA GLU A 20 15.50 2.92 -8.74
C GLU A 20 15.75 4.37 -9.16
N LYS A 21 16.83 4.60 -9.93
CA LYS A 21 17.30 5.95 -10.28
C LYS A 21 16.84 6.36 -11.66
N GLY A 22 16.61 7.66 -11.83
CA GLY A 22 16.31 8.29 -13.12
C GLY A 22 14.83 8.33 -13.50
N PHE A 23 13.97 7.62 -12.77
CA PHE A 23 12.52 7.63 -12.98
C PHE A 23 11.76 7.44 -11.67
N ILE A 24 10.45 7.68 -11.72
CA ILE A 24 9.51 7.25 -10.69
C ILE A 24 8.37 6.50 -11.38
N ASP A 25 7.89 5.43 -10.75
CA ASP A 25 6.67 4.76 -11.19
C ASP A 25 5.48 5.30 -10.39
N LEU A 26 4.35 5.47 -11.09
CA LEU A 26 3.06 5.79 -10.50
C LEU A 26 2.01 4.80 -11.02
N CYS A 27 1.21 4.24 -10.13
CA CYS A 27 0.06 3.40 -10.50
C CYS A 27 -1.22 4.17 -10.25
N VAL A 28 -1.94 4.51 -11.32
CA VAL A 28 -3.10 5.41 -11.24
C VAL A 28 -4.34 4.71 -11.75
N ARG A 29 -5.37 4.63 -10.92
CA ARG A 29 -6.71 4.20 -11.34
C ARG A 29 -7.46 5.36 -11.98
N LYS A 30 -8.14 5.11 -13.10
CA LYS A 30 -9.08 6.06 -13.71
C LYS A 30 -10.31 6.25 -12.80
N ALA A 31 -10.36 7.34 -12.04
CA ALA A 31 -11.38 7.57 -11.01
C ALA A 31 -11.99 8.98 -10.98
N GLY A 32 -11.45 9.92 -11.76
CA GLY A 32 -11.91 11.31 -11.79
C GLY A 32 -11.26 12.13 -12.88
N ARG A 33 -11.56 13.43 -12.95
CA ARG A 33 -11.16 14.34 -14.05
C ARG A 33 -9.67 14.25 -14.41
N VAL A 34 -8.77 14.45 -13.44
CA VAL A 34 -7.31 14.43 -13.65
C VAL A 34 -6.85 13.05 -14.15
N THR A 35 -7.22 11.99 -13.43
CA THR A 35 -6.86 10.61 -13.80
C THR A 35 -7.49 10.15 -15.13
N GLY A 36 -8.64 10.72 -15.51
CA GLY A 36 -9.34 10.44 -16.75
C GLY A 36 -8.57 10.95 -17.96
N VAL A 37 -8.08 12.20 -17.87
CA VAL A 37 -7.19 12.77 -18.90
C VAL A 37 -5.85 12.04 -18.92
N LEU A 38 -5.29 11.70 -17.76
CA LEU A 38 -4.02 10.97 -17.67
C LEU A 38 -4.04 9.65 -18.48
N HIS A 39 -5.14 8.90 -18.45
CA HIS A 39 -5.27 7.63 -19.20
C HIS A 39 -5.38 7.81 -20.72
N GLY A 40 -5.57 9.04 -21.21
CA GLY A 40 -5.58 9.35 -22.64
C GLY A 40 -4.27 9.98 -23.13
N LEU A 41 -3.27 10.13 -22.25
CA LEU A 41 -1.97 10.63 -22.66
C LEU A 41 -1.16 9.55 -23.36
N GLU A 42 -0.38 9.98 -24.34
CA GLU A 42 0.59 9.14 -25.05
C GLU A 42 1.97 9.24 -24.39
N GLU A 43 2.87 8.34 -24.79
CA GLU A 43 4.26 8.39 -24.38
C GLU A 43 4.89 9.76 -24.69
N ASN A 44 5.84 10.19 -23.86
CA ASN A 44 6.48 11.51 -23.90
C ASN A 44 5.56 12.71 -23.59
N ALA A 45 4.29 12.49 -23.25
CA ALA A 45 3.43 13.56 -22.74
C ALA A 45 4.03 14.21 -21.47
N ARG A 46 3.90 15.54 -21.38
CA ARG A 46 4.41 16.30 -20.23
C ARG A 46 3.34 16.38 -19.14
N VAL A 47 3.73 15.96 -17.94
CA VAL A 47 2.95 16.13 -16.71
C VAL A 47 3.76 16.92 -15.69
N GLY A 48 3.09 17.59 -14.76
CA GLY A 48 3.76 18.23 -13.63
C GLY A 48 3.89 17.26 -12.47
N ILE A 49 5.04 17.26 -11.81
CA ILE A 49 5.26 16.51 -10.56
C ILE A 49 5.83 17.48 -9.53
N ARG A 50 5.29 17.44 -8.31
CA ARG A 50 5.90 18.08 -7.14
C ARG A 50 5.85 17.15 -5.93
N GLY A 51 6.92 17.14 -5.15
CA GLY A 51 7.15 16.22 -4.04
C GLY A 51 8.62 15.76 -4.02
N PRO A 52 8.94 14.65 -3.32
CA PRO A 52 8.01 13.79 -2.57
C PRO A 52 7.38 14.53 -1.37
N TYR A 53 6.22 14.03 -0.91
CA TYR A 53 5.51 14.56 0.26
C TYR A 53 5.19 13.45 1.25
N GLY A 54 4.97 13.84 2.50
CA GLY A 54 4.69 12.94 3.61
C GLY A 54 5.91 12.14 4.07
N ASN A 55 5.65 11.27 5.05
CA ASN A 55 6.56 10.33 5.67
C ASN A 55 6.19 8.93 5.22
N GLY A 56 7.19 8.18 4.73
CA GLY A 56 7.03 6.78 4.32
C GLY A 56 6.92 5.82 5.49
N TYR A 57 6.95 4.53 5.19
CA TYR A 57 7.09 3.51 6.23
C TYR A 57 8.46 3.68 6.93
N PRO A 58 8.56 3.51 8.26
CA PRO A 58 9.80 3.75 9.01
C PRO A 58 10.77 2.57 8.84
N VAL A 59 11.31 2.41 7.63
CA VAL A 59 12.08 1.25 7.20
C VAL A 59 13.31 1.01 8.07
N GLU A 60 13.95 2.05 8.58
CA GLU A 60 15.11 1.98 9.47
C GLU A 60 14.76 1.28 10.79
N THR A 61 13.52 1.42 11.27
CA THR A 61 13.03 0.74 12.48
C THR A 61 12.52 -0.67 12.21
N MET A 62 12.18 -0.98 10.96
CA MET A 62 11.69 -2.30 10.54
C MET A 62 12.84 -3.26 10.24
N GLU A 63 14.01 -2.73 9.85
CA GLU A 63 15.22 -3.51 9.61
C GLU A 63 15.69 -4.23 10.88
N GLY A 64 16.23 -5.44 10.70
CA GLY A 64 16.56 -6.37 11.78
C GLY A 64 15.34 -7.11 12.36
N GLY A 65 14.12 -6.67 12.06
CA GLY A 65 12.88 -7.33 12.45
C GLY A 65 12.26 -8.17 11.33
N ASN A 66 11.09 -8.73 11.62
CA ASN A 66 10.22 -9.39 10.65
C ASN A 66 9.22 -8.38 10.06
N LEU A 67 8.71 -8.64 8.86
CA LEU A 67 7.78 -7.74 8.19
C LEU A 67 6.62 -8.51 7.55
N LEU A 68 5.39 -8.13 7.90
CA LEU A 68 4.17 -8.60 7.25
C LEU A 68 3.54 -7.47 6.43
N ILE A 69 3.38 -7.66 5.13
CA ILE A 69 2.78 -6.70 4.22
C ILE A 69 1.39 -7.21 3.82
N VAL A 70 0.34 -6.41 4.05
CA VAL A 70 -1.04 -6.78 3.71
C VAL A 70 -1.67 -5.70 2.83
N ALA A 71 -2.00 -6.07 1.60
CA ALA A 71 -2.53 -5.16 0.59
C ALA A 71 -3.96 -5.54 0.15
N GLY A 72 -4.77 -4.54 -0.16
CA GLY A 72 -6.11 -4.71 -0.74
C GLY A 72 -6.33 -3.84 -1.98
N GLY A 73 -6.62 -4.47 -3.12
CA GLY A 73 -6.91 -3.78 -4.39
C GLY A 73 -5.78 -2.84 -4.82
N LEU A 74 -6.10 -1.54 -4.99
CA LEU A 74 -5.12 -0.51 -5.36
C LEU A 74 -4.10 -0.21 -4.24
N GLY A 75 -4.36 -0.64 -3.00
CA GLY A 75 -3.44 -0.46 -1.87
C GLY A 75 -2.08 -1.15 -2.04
N ILE A 76 -1.95 -2.08 -3.00
CA ILE A 76 -0.64 -2.63 -3.37
C ILE A 76 0.28 -1.59 -4.03
N ALA A 77 -0.26 -0.55 -4.65
CA ALA A 77 0.53 0.48 -5.32
C ALA A 77 1.55 1.16 -4.38
N PRO A 78 1.15 1.79 -3.24
CA PRO A 78 2.12 2.34 -2.29
C PRO A 78 2.99 1.27 -1.64
N LEU A 79 2.43 0.08 -1.37
CA LEU A 79 3.18 -1.03 -0.75
C LEU A 79 4.25 -1.63 -1.67
N ARG A 80 4.12 -1.50 -3.00
CA ARG A 80 5.11 -1.97 -3.97
C ARG A 80 6.48 -1.31 -3.75
N SER A 81 6.50 -0.02 -3.40
CA SER A 81 7.75 0.68 -3.08
C SER A 81 8.44 0.06 -1.86
N LEU A 82 7.68 -0.25 -0.80
CA LEU A 82 8.18 -0.95 0.39
C LEU A 82 8.65 -2.38 0.07
N ILE A 83 7.88 -3.13 -0.73
CA ILE A 83 8.28 -4.47 -1.19
C ILE A 83 9.62 -4.41 -1.92
N ARG A 84 9.81 -3.43 -2.81
CA ARG A 84 11.06 -3.24 -3.55
C ARG A 84 12.23 -2.84 -2.64
N TYR A 85 11.98 -1.98 -1.66
CA TYR A 85 12.97 -1.66 -0.63
C TYR A 85 13.46 -2.91 0.11
N VAL A 86 12.53 -3.76 0.53
CA VAL A 86 12.79 -5.02 1.24
C VAL A 86 13.53 -6.00 0.35
N LEU A 87 13.12 -6.15 -0.92
CA LEU A 87 13.78 -7.05 -1.86
C LEU A 87 15.22 -6.64 -2.16
N TYR A 88 15.48 -5.34 -2.29
CA TYR A 88 16.83 -4.82 -2.52
C TYR A 88 17.76 -5.03 -1.32
N ARG A 89 17.19 -5.16 -0.12
CA ARG A 89 17.91 -5.30 1.17
C ARG A 89 17.46 -6.55 1.92
N ARG A 90 17.18 -7.63 1.20
CA ARG A 90 16.49 -8.80 1.78
C ARG A 90 17.22 -9.34 3.00
N GLU A 91 18.53 -9.31 3.00
CA GLU A 91 19.42 -9.74 4.09
C GLU A 91 19.28 -8.91 5.39
N ARG A 92 18.71 -7.70 5.32
CA ARG A 92 18.48 -6.83 6.49
C ARG A 92 17.15 -7.11 7.19
N PHE A 93 16.34 -8.04 6.68
CA PHE A 93 15.05 -8.40 7.25
C PHE A 93 15.05 -9.87 7.68
N GLY A 94 14.34 -10.18 8.76
CA GLY A 94 14.08 -11.54 9.20
C GLY A 94 13.07 -12.25 8.28
N GLU A 95 11.97 -12.72 8.85
CA GLU A 95 10.88 -13.27 8.06
C GLU A 95 10.10 -12.17 7.34
N VAL A 96 9.72 -12.43 6.09
CA VAL A 96 8.88 -11.52 5.29
C VAL A 96 7.66 -12.27 4.79
N GLY A 97 6.48 -11.75 5.12
CA GLY A 97 5.18 -12.23 4.64
C GLY A 97 4.48 -11.19 3.78
N ILE A 98 3.83 -11.62 2.70
CA ILE A 98 3.06 -10.73 1.81
C ILE A 98 1.70 -11.38 1.54
N GLY A 99 0.63 -10.72 1.97
CA GLY A 99 -0.74 -11.08 1.65
C GLY A 99 -1.40 -10.01 0.78
N TYR A 100 -1.82 -10.36 -0.44
CA TYR A 100 -2.51 -9.42 -1.32
C TYR A 100 -3.89 -9.95 -1.74
N GLY A 101 -4.93 -9.16 -1.48
CA GLY A 101 -6.30 -9.43 -1.93
C GLY A 101 -6.72 -8.51 -3.06
N ALA A 102 -7.34 -9.05 -4.10
CA ALA A 102 -8.04 -8.31 -5.15
C ALA A 102 -9.49 -8.77 -5.30
N ARG A 103 -10.29 -8.07 -6.10
CA ARG A 103 -11.69 -8.45 -6.35
C ARG A 103 -11.79 -9.73 -7.16
N ASP A 104 -11.03 -9.79 -8.25
CA ASP A 104 -11.03 -10.84 -9.26
C ASP A 104 -9.63 -10.93 -9.87
N PRO A 105 -9.32 -12.02 -10.62
CA PRO A 105 -7.99 -12.21 -11.22
C PRO A 105 -7.54 -11.10 -12.16
N GLU A 106 -8.45 -10.45 -12.89
CA GLU A 106 -8.11 -9.36 -13.81
C GLU A 106 -7.76 -8.06 -13.06
N SER A 107 -8.30 -7.90 -11.86
CA SER A 107 -8.01 -6.78 -10.95
C SER A 107 -6.69 -6.92 -10.20
N VAL A 108 -5.95 -8.02 -10.36
CA VAL A 108 -4.66 -8.25 -9.70
C VAL A 108 -3.59 -7.38 -10.35
N LEU A 109 -3.18 -6.32 -9.65
CA LEU A 109 -2.14 -5.41 -10.13
C LEU A 109 -0.76 -6.05 -10.00
N PHE A 110 0.16 -5.72 -10.91
CA PHE A 110 1.55 -6.19 -10.90
C PHE A 110 1.69 -7.72 -10.90
N TYR A 111 0.77 -8.45 -11.53
CA TYR A 111 0.71 -9.91 -11.44
C TYR A 111 2.04 -10.60 -11.80
N GLY A 112 2.74 -10.16 -12.86
CA GLY A 112 4.04 -10.73 -13.22
C GLY A 112 5.12 -10.57 -12.13
N GLU A 113 5.14 -9.43 -11.42
CA GLU A 113 6.04 -9.21 -10.29
C GLU A 113 5.64 -10.08 -9.09
N LEU A 114 4.33 -10.20 -8.83
CA LEU A 114 3.80 -11.06 -7.76
C LEU A 114 4.05 -12.55 -8.02
N GLN A 115 4.04 -13.00 -9.28
CA GLN A 115 4.41 -14.38 -9.64
C GLN A 115 5.86 -14.68 -9.27
N ASN A 116 6.77 -13.73 -9.50
CA ASN A 116 8.16 -13.88 -9.07
C ASN A 116 8.25 -13.99 -7.55
N LEU A 117 7.47 -13.20 -6.81
CA LEU A 117 7.40 -13.29 -5.34
C LEU A 117 6.83 -14.61 -4.84
N LEU A 118 5.83 -15.17 -5.53
CA LEU A 118 5.25 -16.49 -5.21
C LEU A 118 6.26 -17.64 -5.41
N ALA A 119 7.19 -17.50 -6.36
CA ALA A 119 8.21 -18.50 -6.63
C ALA A 119 9.40 -18.45 -5.66
N ARG A 120 9.51 -17.40 -4.83
CA ARG A 120 10.59 -17.26 -3.85
C ARG A 120 10.36 -18.15 -2.63
N THR A 121 11.46 -18.68 -2.09
CA THR A 121 11.44 -19.50 -0.87
C THR A 121 11.73 -18.71 0.39
N ASP A 122 12.32 -17.51 0.25
CA ASP A 122 12.69 -16.61 1.35
C ASP A 122 11.59 -15.60 1.71
N ILE A 123 10.44 -15.62 1.01
CA ILE A 123 9.28 -14.76 1.26
C ILE A 123 8.01 -15.61 1.27
N LYS A 124 7.19 -15.45 2.32
CA LYS A 124 5.87 -16.09 2.43
C LYS A 124 4.84 -15.23 1.68
N CYS A 125 4.74 -15.41 0.37
CA CYS A 125 3.80 -14.66 -0.47
C CYS A 125 2.50 -15.45 -0.72
N MET A 126 1.35 -14.81 -0.55
CA MET A 126 0.05 -15.38 -0.94
C MET A 126 -0.85 -14.31 -1.58
N LEU A 127 -1.59 -14.74 -2.59
CA LEU A 127 -2.60 -13.93 -3.28
C LEU A 127 -3.99 -14.51 -3.05
N SER A 128 -4.99 -13.66 -2.88
CA SER A 128 -6.40 -14.05 -2.95
C SER A 128 -7.22 -13.13 -3.82
N VAL A 129 -8.30 -13.68 -4.36
CA VAL A 129 -9.36 -12.93 -5.05
C VAL A 129 -10.71 -13.23 -4.43
N ASP A 130 -11.59 -12.25 -4.35
CA ASP A 130 -12.94 -12.44 -3.78
C ASP A 130 -13.80 -13.39 -4.62
N SER A 131 -13.64 -13.36 -5.95
CA SER A 131 -14.34 -14.26 -6.88
C SER A 131 -13.45 -14.64 -8.07
N VAL A 132 -13.75 -15.80 -8.69
CA VAL A 132 -13.05 -16.31 -9.88
C VAL A 132 -14.09 -16.59 -10.97
N PRO A 133 -14.00 -15.94 -12.15
CA PRO A 133 -14.82 -16.33 -13.30
C PRO A 133 -14.53 -17.75 -13.75
N GLU A 134 -15.53 -18.48 -14.25
CA GLU A 134 -15.38 -19.89 -14.66
C GLU A 134 -14.28 -20.12 -15.71
N SER A 135 -14.04 -19.13 -16.58
CA SER A 135 -13.01 -19.18 -17.62
C SER A 135 -11.60 -18.89 -17.11
N SER A 136 -11.43 -18.51 -15.84
CA SER A 136 -10.16 -18.05 -15.30
C SER A 136 -9.24 -19.21 -14.90
N ARG A 137 -7.95 -19.05 -15.19
CA ARG A 137 -6.88 -19.97 -14.76
C ARG A 137 -6.26 -19.55 -13.43
N TRP A 138 -7.04 -18.93 -12.54
CA TRP A 138 -6.53 -18.45 -11.26
C TRP A 138 -6.01 -19.62 -10.41
N GLN A 139 -4.76 -19.51 -9.96
CA GLN A 139 -4.10 -20.53 -9.14
C GLN A 139 -3.88 -20.07 -7.68
N GLY A 140 -4.22 -18.81 -7.37
CA GLY A 140 -4.15 -18.29 -6.02
C GLY A 140 -5.34 -18.72 -5.15
N GLN A 141 -5.43 -18.17 -3.96
CA GLN A 141 -6.54 -18.45 -3.05
C GLN A 141 -7.82 -17.75 -3.51
N VAL A 142 -8.97 -18.32 -3.15
CA VAL A 142 -10.28 -17.68 -3.35
C VAL A 142 -10.86 -17.34 -1.98
N GLY A 143 -11.32 -16.10 -1.83
CA GLY A 143 -11.84 -15.56 -0.59
C GLY A 143 -11.09 -14.31 -0.15
N ARG A 144 -11.44 -13.82 1.05
CA ARG A 144 -10.95 -12.53 1.56
C ARG A 144 -9.49 -12.59 1.97
N VAL A 145 -8.79 -11.47 1.80
CA VAL A 145 -7.39 -11.29 2.25
C VAL A 145 -7.15 -11.68 3.72
N THR A 146 -8.14 -11.52 4.59
CA THR A 146 -8.03 -11.90 6.01
C THR A 146 -7.80 -13.40 6.21
N GLN A 147 -8.23 -14.25 5.27
CA GLN A 147 -8.00 -15.69 5.31
C GLN A 147 -6.55 -16.03 4.93
N LEU A 148 -5.85 -15.14 4.22
CA LEU A 148 -4.41 -15.31 3.96
C LEU A 148 -3.61 -15.16 5.25
N LEU A 149 -4.06 -14.30 6.17
CA LEU A 149 -3.39 -14.08 7.46
C LEU A 149 -3.40 -15.31 8.37
N ASP A 150 -4.31 -16.26 8.14
CA ASP A 150 -4.30 -17.56 8.82
C ASP A 150 -3.22 -18.51 8.30
N LYS A 151 -2.81 -18.31 7.05
CA LYS A 151 -1.86 -19.18 6.34
C LYS A 151 -0.44 -18.62 6.36
N ILE A 152 -0.28 -17.29 6.39
CA ILE A 152 1.01 -16.62 6.52
C ILE A 152 1.35 -16.54 8.01
N THR A 153 1.94 -17.61 8.54
CA THR A 153 2.45 -17.62 9.92
C THR A 153 3.71 -16.77 10.02
N MET A 154 3.72 -15.81 10.94
CA MET A 154 4.86 -14.95 11.25
C MET A 154 5.05 -14.91 12.77
N PRO A 155 6.28 -14.65 13.27
CA PRO A 155 6.48 -14.32 14.68
C PRO A 155 5.65 -13.11 15.09
N LEU A 156 5.22 -13.01 16.36
CA LEU A 156 4.55 -11.80 16.85
C LEU A 156 5.56 -10.76 17.32
N GLU A 157 6.57 -11.21 18.06
CA GLU A 157 7.65 -10.35 18.52
C GLU A 157 8.57 -9.94 17.37
N GLY A 158 8.97 -8.67 17.36
CA GLY A 158 9.83 -8.12 16.32
C GLY A 158 9.17 -7.98 14.93
N THR A 159 7.86 -8.22 14.81
CA THR A 159 7.15 -8.11 13.53
C THR A 159 6.44 -6.77 13.39
N SER A 160 6.87 -6.01 12.38
CA SER A 160 6.11 -4.86 11.89
C SER A 160 5.10 -5.30 10.83
N VAL A 161 3.93 -4.67 10.79
CA VAL A 161 2.87 -4.96 9.82
C VAL A 161 2.58 -3.71 9.00
N ALA A 162 2.80 -3.76 7.69
CA ALA A 162 2.45 -2.68 6.76
C ALA A 162 1.13 -3.00 6.06
N VAL A 163 0.12 -2.15 6.24
CA VAL A 163 -1.22 -2.36 5.68
C VAL A 163 -1.67 -1.20 4.80
N CYS A 164 -2.25 -1.51 3.64
CA CYS A 164 -2.86 -0.52 2.77
C CYS A 164 -4.01 -1.11 1.94
N GLY A 165 -5.14 -0.40 1.90
CA GLY A 165 -6.31 -0.80 1.13
C GLY A 165 -7.47 0.19 1.27
N PRO A 166 -8.64 -0.12 0.68
CA PRO A 166 -9.83 0.73 0.81
C PRO A 166 -10.34 0.80 2.26
N PRO A 167 -11.19 1.79 2.62
CA PRO A 167 -11.68 1.94 4.00
C PRO A 167 -12.28 0.67 4.62
N VAL A 168 -13.06 -0.09 3.83
CA VAL A 168 -13.69 -1.35 4.31
C VAL A 168 -12.65 -2.45 4.61
N PHE A 169 -11.51 -2.44 3.93
CA PHE A 169 -10.43 -3.41 4.12
C PHE A 169 -9.80 -3.25 5.50
N TYR A 170 -9.57 -2.01 5.95
CA TYR A 170 -8.96 -1.75 7.25
C TYR A 170 -9.77 -2.37 8.40
N LYS A 171 -11.09 -2.23 8.40
CA LYS A 171 -11.94 -2.79 9.47
C LYS A 171 -11.69 -4.29 9.68
N PHE A 172 -11.66 -5.07 8.60
CA PHE A 172 -11.51 -6.52 8.69
C PHE A 172 -10.07 -6.96 8.95
N VAL A 173 -9.09 -6.30 8.32
CA VAL A 173 -7.67 -6.66 8.46
C VAL A 173 -7.16 -6.29 9.85
N LEU A 174 -7.50 -5.11 10.37
CA LEU A 174 -7.09 -4.70 11.71
C LEU A 174 -7.69 -5.61 12.78
N ASP A 175 -9.00 -5.90 12.73
CA ASP A 175 -9.65 -6.85 13.65
C ASP A 175 -8.97 -8.23 13.62
N LYS A 176 -8.62 -8.72 12.43
CA LYS A 176 -7.91 -9.99 12.28
C LYS A 176 -6.51 -9.95 12.88
N LEU A 177 -5.73 -8.89 12.61
CA LEU A 177 -4.37 -8.74 13.15
C LEU A 177 -4.37 -8.65 14.67
N LEU A 178 -5.33 -7.94 15.28
CA LEU A 178 -5.47 -7.90 16.75
C LEU A 178 -5.79 -9.27 17.34
N LYS A 179 -6.69 -10.03 16.69
CA LYS A 179 -7.02 -11.41 17.10
C LYS A 179 -5.84 -12.36 17.00
N LEU A 180 -4.95 -12.12 16.04
CA LEU A 180 -3.68 -12.86 15.90
C LEU A 180 -2.62 -12.43 16.92
N GLY A 181 -2.83 -11.32 17.64
CA GLY A 181 -1.95 -10.87 18.72
C GLY A 181 -0.99 -9.74 18.36
N TYR A 182 -1.09 -9.15 17.17
CA TYR A 182 -0.25 -8.00 16.81
C TYR A 182 -0.64 -6.76 17.62
N SER A 183 0.37 -6.04 18.12
CA SER A 183 0.15 -4.80 18.85
C SER A 183 -0.33 -3.67 17.92
N LYS A 184 -1.12 -2.73 18.45
CA LYS A 184 -1.56 -1.56 17.68
C LYS A 184 -0.38 -0.68 17.22
N GLY A 185 0.73 -0.69 17.96
CA GLY A 185 1.92 0.11 17.64
C GLY A 185 2.77 -0.51 16.53
N SER A 186 2.68 -1.82 16.29
CA SER A 186 3.43 -2.49 15.22
C SER A 186 2.69 -2.54 13.90
N ILE A 187 1.44 -2.06 13.83
CA ILE A 187 0.64 -2.02 12.61
C ILE A 187 0.69 -0.61 12.02
N TYR A 188 1.29 -0.47 10.83
CA TYR A 188 1.46 0.77 10.08
C TYR A 188 0.46 0.83 8.93
N MET A 189 -0.36 1.86 8.90
CA MET A 189 -1.45 2.08 7.95
C MET A 189 -1.13 3.25 7.02
N SER A 190 -1.26 3.06 5.72
CA SER A 190 -1.21 4.16 4.75
C SER A 190 -2.59 4.79 4.58
N LEU A 191 -2.85 5.90 5.26
CA LEU A 191 -4.13 6.60 5.18
C LEU A 191 -4.21 7.50 3.96
N GLU A 192 -5.35 7.46 3.28
CA GLU A 192 -5.68 8.37 2.19
C GLU A 192 -6.73 9.38 2.63
N ARG A 193 -6.53 10.65 2.28
CA ARG A 193 -7.51 11.74 2.45
C ARG A 193 -7.54 12.59 1.20
N ARG A 194 -8.58 13.42 1.08
CA ARG A 194 -8.64 14.44 0.03
C ARG A 194 -7.50 15.44 0.26
N MET A 195 -6.49 15.41 -0.60
CA MET A 195 -5.38 16.36 -0.55
C MET A 195 -5.51 17.35 -1.71
N GLU A 196 -5.41 18.64 -1.39
CA GLU A 196 -5.36 19.71 -2.41
C GLU A 196 -3.99 20.37 -2.39
N CYS A 197 -3.60 21.04 -1.30
CA CYS A 197 -2.31 21.73 -1.27
C CYS A 197 -1.11 20.77 -1.12
N GLY A 198 -1.23 19.65 -0.42
CA GLY A 198 -0.11 18.75 -0.11
C GLY A 198 1.03 19.39 0.72
N LEU A 199 0.78 20.56 1.34
CA LEU A 199 1.79 21.40 2.01
C LEU A 199 1.36 21.82 3.43
N GLY A 200 0.34 21.19 4.01
CA GLY A 200 -0.16 21.53 5.36
C GLY A 200 -0.86 22.88 5.48
N LYS A 201 -1.30 23.49 4.37
CA LYS A 201 -1.88 24.85 4.37
C LYS A 201 -3.41 24.89 4.32
N CYS A 202 -4.05 23.96 3.60
CA CYS A 202 -5.47 24.06 3.25
C CYS A 202 -6.43 23.30 4.16
N GLY A 203 -5.93 22.47 5.09
CA GLY A 203 -6.81 21.69 5.99
C GLY A 203 -7.52 20.47 5.38
N HIS A 204 -7.62 20.34 4.04
CA HIS A 204 -8.40 19.25 3.42
C HIS A 204 -7.95 17.82 3.78
N CYS A 205 -6.66 17.63 4.08
CA CYS A 205 -6.11 16.33 4.47
C CYS A 205 -5.99 16.18 5.99
N VAL A 206 -6.69 17.00 6.77
CA VAL A 206 -6.65 16.91 8.24
C VAL A 206 -7.34 15.63 8.68
N VAL A 207 -6.76 15.01 9.70
CA VAL A 207 -7.26 13.85 10.40
C VAL A 207 -7.04 14.09 11.88
N GLY A 208 -8.12 14.38 12.60
CA GLY A 208 -8.01 14.90 13.96
C GLY A 208 -7.27 16.24 13.98
N HIS A 209 -6.06 16.23 14.55
CA HIS A 209 -5.18 17.40 14.62
C HIS A 209 -3.91 17.27 13.75
N LYS A 210 -3.80 16.20 12.96
CA LYS A 210 -2.65 15.93 12.08
C LYS A 210 -3.03 16.15 10.61
N TYR A 211 -2.07 16.51 9.78
CA TYR A 211 -2.19 16.61 8.32
C TYR A 211 -1.63 15.36 7.66
N THR A 212 -2.44 14.59 6.93
CA THR A 212 -1.94 13.40 6.20
C THR A 212 -0.80 13.72 5.22
N CYS A 213 -0.75 14.93 4.66
CA CYS A 213 0.32 15.31 3.72
C CYS A 213 1.66 15.74 4.36
N ILE A 214 1.68 16.02 5.67
CA ILE A 214 2.88 16.45 6.41
C ILE A 214 3.26 15.42 7.47
N ASP A 215 2.29 15.01 8.28
CA ASP A 215 2.49 14.06 9.39
C ASP A 215 2.36 12.60 8.92
N GLY A 216 1.56 12.36 7.89
CA GLY A 216 1.33 11.03 7.30
C GLY A 216 2.08 10.85 5.98
N PRO A 217 1.63 9.97 5.07
CA PRO A 217 0.39 9.19 5.13
C PRO A 217 0.46 7.95 6.02
N ILE A 218 1.66 7.54 6.45
CA ILE A 218 1.84 6.36 7.29
C ILE A 218 1.61 6.72 8.76
N PHE A 219 0.65 6.04 9.39
CA PHE A 219 0.35 6.16 10.81
C PHE A 219 0.30 4.78 11.45
N THR A 220 0.68 4.66 12.72
CA THR A 220 0.41 3.40 13.43
C THR A 220 -1.09 3.25 13.68
N TYR A 221 -1.57 2.03 13.89
CA TYR A 221 -2.97 1.84 14.29
C TYR A 221 -3.23 2.46 15.67
N TRP A 222 -2.20 2.53 16.53
CA TRP A 222 -2.26 3.30 17.78
C TRP A 222 -2.50 4.80 17.54
N ASP A 223 -1.76 5.44 16.62
CA ASP A 223 -2.04 6.82 16.23
C ASP A 223 -3.47 6.96 15.73
N ALA A 224 -3.90 6.04 14.86
CA ALA A 224 -5.18 6.12 14.17
C ALA A 224 -6.40 6.09 15.11
N ILE A 225 -6.36 5.29 16.19
CA ILE A 225 -7.47 5.27 17.16
C ILE A 225 -7.52 6.49 18.08
N ASN A 226 -6.42 7.24 18.16
CA ASN A 226 -6.29 8.43 19.01
C ASN A 226 -6.48 9.74 18.21
N LEU A 227 -6.71 9.63 16.90
CA LEU A 227 -7.07 10.76 16.04
C LEU A 227 -8.60 10.74 15.81
N PRO A 228 -9.30 11.85 16.09
CA PRO A 228 -10.72 11.99 15.73
C PRO A 228 -10.98 11.68 14.24
N GLU A 229 -12.16 11.14 13.94
CA GLU A 229 -12.72 11.03 12.57
C GLU A 229 -12.03 10.05 11.60
N ILE A 230 -11.22 9.11 12.09
CA ILE A 230 -10.61 8.07 11.24
C ILE A 230 -11.55 6.92 10.88
N PHE A 231 -12.47 6.58 11.79
CA PHE A 231 -13.39 5.45 11.67
C PHE A 231 -14.84 5.91 11.69
#